data_AF-A0A937W0N6-F1
#
_entry.id   AF-A0A937W0N6-F1
#
_cell.length_a   1.000
_cell.length_b   1.000
_cell.length_c   1.000
_cell.angle_alpha   90.00
_cell.angle_beta   90.00
_cell.angle_gamma   90.00
#
_symmetry.space_group_name_H-M   'P 1'
#
loop_
_entity.id
_entity.type
_entity.pdbx_description
1 polymer ?
#
loop_
_entity_poly.entity_id
_entity_poly.type
_entity_poly.pdbx_seq_one_letter_code
_entity_poly.pdbx_strand_id
1 'polypeptide(L)'
;MGKADRMARPCYAASTVEYVIVRGASVGLHTILGQEHALTLLRQALTSSRLGHAYLFYGPSGVGKKLTALRFAQALACPYATPEACDSCTTCHKMRT
;
A
#
# COMPACT_ATOMS: atom_id res chain seq x y z
N MET A 1 4.55 -18.97 -37.64
CA MET A 1 3.18 -19.42 -37.32
C MET A 1 3.24 -20.25 -36.03
N GLY A 2 2.72 -19.87 -34.86
CA GLY A 2 1.58 -19.00 -34.56
C GLY A 2 0.47 -19.84 -33.92
N LYS A 3 0.56 -20.08 -32.60
CA LYS A 3 -0.55 -20.54 -31.74
C LYS A 3 -0.46 -19.73 -30.45
N ALA A 4 -1.06 -18.54 -30.43
CA ALA A 4 -2.45 -18.29 -30.03
C ALA A 4 -2.65 -18.44 -28.52
N ASP A 5 -2.36 -17.32 -27.85
CA ASP A 5 -3.06 -16.75 -26.69
C ASP A 5 -4.16 -17.61 -26.06
N ARG A 6 -3.89 -18.11 -24.85
CA ARG A 6 -4.92 -18.63 -23.96
C ARG A 6 -4.64 -18.21 -22.52
N MET A 7 -4.77 -16.92 -22.23
CA MET A 7 -4.99 -16.44 -20.85
C MET A 7 -5.77 -15.12 -20.84
N ALA A 8 -6.89 -15.06 -21.55
CA ALA A 8 -7.87 -13.99 -21.39
C ALA A 8 -8.92 -14.40 -20.36
N ARG A 9 -8.66 -14.12 -19.08
CA ARG A 9 -9.70 -13.92 -18.06
C ARG A 9 -9.26 -12.76 -17.15
N PRO A 10 -9.68 -11.51 -17.41
CA PRO A 10 -9.53 -10.47 -16.42
C PRO A 10 -10.51 -10.76 -15.27
N CYS A 11 -10.03 -11.38 -14.20
CA CYS A 11 -10.79 -11.62 -12.97
C CYS A 11 -11.13 -10.33 -12.20
N TYR A 12 -10.74 -9.15 -12.68
CA TYR A 12 -11.04 -7.90 -12.01
C TYR A 12 -12.35 -7.31 -12.54
N ALA A 13 -13.46 -7.89 -12.08
CA ALA A 13 -14.74 -7.23 -12.12
C ALA A 13 -14.63 -5.91 -11.35
N ALA A 14 -14.96 -4.84 -12.06
CA ALA A 14 -15.02 -3.48 -11.56
C ALA A 14 -15.97 -3.39 -10.37
N SER A 15 -15.43 -3.14 -9.18
CA SER A 15 -16.18 -2.56 -8.08
C SER A 15 -15.85 -1.08 -8.01
N THR A 16 -16.88 -0.25 -8.21
CA THR A 16 -16.90 1.18 -7.94
C THR A 16 -16.74 1.42 -6.44
N VAL A 17 -15.52 1.23 -5.93
CA VAL A 17 -15.09 1.83 -4.67
C VAL A 17 -14.55 3.20 -5.04
N GLU A 18 -15.31 4.24 -4.70
CA GLU A 18 -14.86 5.62 -4.72
C GLU A 18 -13.58 5.74 -3.91
N TYR A 19 -12.45 5.76 -4.61
CA TYR A 19 -11.17 6.12 -4.02
C TYR A 19 -11.14 7.64 -3.93
N VAL A 20 -11.76 8.17 -2.87
CA VAL A 20 -11.69 9.59 -2.56
C VAL A 20 -10.26 9.92 -2.13
N ILE A 21 -9.42 10.30 -3.10
CA ILE A 21 -8.18 11.02 -2.82
C ILE A 21 -8.59 12.42 -2.36
N VAL A 22 -8.88 12.57 -1.06
CA VAL A 22 -9.03 13.89 -0.47
C VAL A 22 -7.65 14.55 -0.56
N ARG A 23 -7.52 15.51 -1.47
CA ARG A 23 -6.33 16.34 -1.66
C ARG A 23 -5.90 16.92 -0.31
N GLY A 24 -4.87 16.35 0.32
CA GLY A 24 -4.18 16.94 1.46
C GLY A 24 -4.32 16.24 2.83
N ALA A 25 -5.05 15.13 2.96
CA ALA A 25 -5.08 14.37 4.22
C ALA A 25 -4.07 13.23 4.21
N SER A 26 -3.36 13.02 5.33
CA SER A 26 -2.44 11.91 5.46
C SER A 26 -3.21 10.63 5.82
N VAL A 27 -3.24 9.69 4.88
CA VAL A 27 -4.07 8.48 4.92
C VAL A 27 -3.34 7.37 5.68
N GLY A 28 -3.80 7.01 6.88
CA GLY A 28 -3.17 5.93 7.68
C GLY A 28 -3.19 4.58 6.97
N LEU A 29 -2.25 3.68 7.28
CA LEU A 29 -2.19 2.35 6.63
C LEU A 29 -3.52 1.57 6.82
N HIS A 30 -4.20 1.77 7.95
CA HIS A 30 -5.50 1.16 8.28
C HIS A 30 -6.68 1.66 7.43
N THR A 31 -6.57 2.82 6.81
CA THR A 31 -7.70 3.45 6.09
C THR A 31 -7.87 2.92 4.67
N ILE A 32 -6.98 2.02 4.22
CA ILE A 32 -7.04 1.41 2.89
C ILE A 32 -8.09 0.31 2.90
N LEU A 33 -9.26 0.64 2.35
CA LEU A 33 -10.43 -0.25 2.36
C LEU A 33 -10.22 -1.48 1.46
N GLY A 34 -10.71 -2.64 1.92
CA GLY A 34 -10.74 -3.87 1.13
C GLY A 34 -9.42 -4.62 1.04
N GLN A 35 -8.39 -4.24 1.82
CA GLN A 35 -7.07 -4.88 1.83
C GLN A 35 -6.62 -5.39 3.21
N GLU A 36 -7.54 -5.82 4.06
CA GLU A 36 -7.28 -6.26 5.45
C GLU A 36 -6.14 -7.28 5.58
N HIS A 37 -6.10 -8.29 4.70
CA HIS A 37 -5.07 -9.32 4.76
C HIS A 37 -3.68 -8.76 4.47
N ALA A 38 -3.54 -7.94 3.43
CA ALA A 38 -2.27 -7.31 3.09
C ALA A 38 -1.81 -6.33 4.18
N LEU A 39 -2.74 -5.53 4.73
CA LEU A 39 -2.45 -4.60 5.82
C LEU A 39 -1.98 -5.33 7.08
N THR A 40 -2.60 -6.46 7.42
CA THR A 40 -2.22 -7.28 8.56
C THR A 40 -0.79 -7.82 8.41
N LEU A 41 -0.45 -8.36 7.23
CA LEU A 41 0.91 -8.85 6.94
C LEU A 41 1.96 -7.75 7.03
N LEU A 42 1.68 -6.56 6.49
CA LEU A 42 2.59 -5.42 6.56
C LEU A 42 2.80 -4.94 8.01
N ARG A 43 1.72 -4.88 8.82
CA ARG A 43 1.83 -4.55 10.24
C ARG A 43 2.65 -5.58 11.01
N GLN A 44 2.42 -6.86 10.76
CA GLN A 44 3.19 -7.93 11.38
C GLN A 44 4.68 -7.84 11.00
N ALA A 45 4.99 -7.52 9.74
CA ALA A 45 6.38 -7.31 9.32
C ALA A 45 7.04 -6.15 10.10
N LEU A 46 6.31 -5.07 10.36
CA LEU A 46 6.78 -3.93 11.16
C LEU A 46 6.97 -4.30 12.63
N THR A 47 5.99 -4.95 13.27
CA THR A 47 6.06 -5.28 14.70
C THR A 47 7.07 -6.40 15.00
N SER A 48 7.18 -7.40 14.13
CA SER A 48 8.11 -8.52 14.29
C SER A 48 9.54 -8.18 13.85
N SER A 49 9.81 -6.95 13.35
CA SER A 49 11.11 -6.54 12.81
C SER A 49 11.67 -7.50 11.73
N ARG A 50 10.80 -8.25 11.06
CA ARG A 50 11.16 -9.24 10.04
C ARG A 50 10.79 -8.70 8.67
N LEU A 51 11.63 -7.79 8.18
CA LEU A 51 11.41 -7.10 6.93
C LEU A 51 11.95 -7.91 5.76
N GLY A 52 11.15 -8.03 4.70
CA GLY A 52 11.62 -8.55 3.42
C GLY A 52 12.52 -7.52 2.72
N HIS A 53 13.54 -7.99 1.99
CA HIS A 53 14.42 -7.12 1.20
C HIS A 53 13.68 -6.37 0.08
N ALA A 54 12.53 -6.89 -0.37
CA ALA A 54 11.71 -6.28 -1.41
C ALA A 54 10.23 -6.65 -1.23
N TYR A 55 9.34 -5.72 -1.60
CA TYR A 55 7.89 -5.90 -1.63
C TYR A 55 7.34 -5.52 -3.01
N LEU A 56 6.51 -6.40 -3.59
CA LEU A 56 5.82 -6.17 -4.86
C LEU A 56 4.34 -5.91 -4.61
N PHE A 57 3.89 -4.68 -4.86
CA PHE A 57 2.48 -4.31 -4.81
C PHE A 57 1.86 -4.50 -6.21
N TYR A 58 1.22 -5.65 -6.42
CA TYR A 58 0.59 -6.00 -7.70
C TYR A 58 -0.94 -5.93 -7.61
N GLY A 59 -1.58 -5.59 -8.72
CA GLY A 59 -3.03 -5.58 -8.85
C GLY A 59 -3.54 -4.56 -9.88
N PRO A 60 -4.86 -4.43 -10.00
CA PRO A 60 -5.52 -3.52 -10.94
C PRO A 60 -5.37 -2.05 -10.53
N SER A 61 -5.47 -1.13 -11.49
CA SER A 61 -5.33 0.31 -11.24
C SER A 61 -6.44 0.84 -10.35
N GLY A 62 -6.14 1.83 -9.49
CA GLY A 62 -7.13 2.43 -8.58
C GLY A 62 -7.24 1.80 -7.18
N VAL A 63 -6.70 0.60 -6.95
CA VAL A 63 -6.77 -0.09 -5.63
C VAL A 63 -5.84 0.48 -4.54
N GLY A 64 -5.19 1.62 -4.78
CA GLY A 64 -4.29 2.23 -3.78
C GLY A 64 -2.88 1.65 -3.67
N LYS A 65 -2.39 0.85 -4.62
CA LYS A 65 -1.05 0.19 -4.58
C LYS A 65 0.10 1.15 -4.24
N LYS A 66 0.18 2.28 -4.96
CA LYS A 66 1.19 3.32 -4.73
C LYS A 66 1.05 3.92 -3.33
N LEU A 67 -0.19 4.16 -2.89
CA LEU A 67 -0.46 4.73 -1.58
C LEU A 67 -0.07 3.77 -0.46
N THR A 68 -0.42 2.48 -0.55
CA THR A 68 -0.01 1.44 0.41
C THR A 68 1.52 1.35 0.49
N ALA A 69 2.19 1.29 -0.66
CA ALA A 69 3.65 1.21 -0.73
C ALA A 69 4.33 2.43 -0.06
N LEU A 70 3.83 3.63 -0.37
CA LEU A 70 4.36 4.87 0.15
C LEU A 70 4.15 4.98 1.66
N ARG A 71 2.97 4.63 2.16
CA ARG A 71 2.67 4.62 3.61
C ARG A 71 3.48 3.59 4.37
N PHE A 72 3.67 2.41 3.79
CA PHE A 72 4.55 1.39 4.37
C PHE A 72 6.00 1.87 4.44
N ALA A 73 6.51 2.50 3.38
CA ALA A 73 7.85 3.08 3.37
C ALA A 73 8.00 4.21 4.42
N GLN A 74 6.97 5.05 4.59
CA GLN A 74 6.95 6.07 5.63
C GLN A 74 6.98 5.48 7.04
N ALA A 75 6.21 4.41 7.29
CA ALA A 75 6.22 3.71 8.58
C ALA A 75 7.60 3.11 8.88
N LEU A 76 8.27 2.54 7.87
CA LEU A 76 9.63 2.01 7.98
C LEU A 76 10.70 3.07 8.29
N ALA A 77 10.60 4.23 7.65
CA ALA A 77 11.55 5.32 7.83
C ALA A 77 11.26 6.20 9.07
N CYS A 78 10.14 5.95 9.75
CA CYS A 78 9.72 6.70 10.92
C CYS A 78 10.63 6.38 12.12
N PRO A 79 11.22 7.39 12.80
CA PRO A 79 12.09 7.15 13.96
C PRO A 79 11.35 6.61 15.17
N TYR A 80 10.02 6.76 15.23
CA TYR A 80 9.19 6.30 16.33
C TYR A 80 8.80 4.82 16.23
N ALA A 81 9.24 4.11 15.18
CA ALA A 81 8.98 2.68 14.93
C ALA A 81 7.52 2.26 15.13
N THR A 82 6.59 3.16 14.80
CA THR A 82 5.15 2.92 14.92
C THR A 82 4.69 2.05 13.75
N PRO A 83 3.70 1.15 13.96
CA PRO A 83 3.10 0.36 12.87
C PRO A 83 2.35 1.23 11.84
N GLU A 84 2.24 2.53 12.11
CA GLU A 84 1.69 3.56 11.23
C GLU A 84 2.69 4.71 11.06
N ALA A 85 2.61 5.45 9.95
CA ALA A 85 3.39 6.66 9.77
C ALA A 85 2.85 7.76 10.70
N CYS A 86 3.72 8.38 11.51
CA CYS A 86 3.29 9.41 12.46
C CYS A 86 2.91 10.75 11.81
N ASP A 87 3.34 10.98 10.55
CA ASP A 87 3.12 12.20 9.76
C ASP A 87 3.63 13.52 10.38
N SER A 88 4.14 13.51 11.61
CA SER A 88 4.70 14.67 12.32
C SER A 88 6.23 14.75 12.25
N CYS A 89 6.88 13.65 11.86
CA CYS A 89 8.34 13.57 11.82
C CYS A 89 8.92 14.23 10.56
N THR A 90 10.13 14.77 10.65
CA THR A 90 10.82 15.41 9.51
C THR A 90 11.03 14.42 8.35
N THR A 91 11.30 13.15 8.62
CA THR A 91 11.39 12.09 7.62
C THR A 91 10.06 11.86 6.90
N CYS A 92 8.97 11.78 7.67
CA CYS A 92 7.61 11.57 7.20
C CYS A 92 7.18 12.72 6.29
N HIS A 93 7.49 13.97 6.68
CA HIS A 93 7.24 15.16 5.88
C HIS A 93 8.01 15.15 4.55
N LYS A 94 9.28 14.73 4.54
CA LYS A 94 10.09 14.64 3.31
C LYS A 94 9.56 13.59 2.32
N MET A 95 8.95 12.52 2.82
CA MET A 95 8.43 11.41 1.99
C MET A 95 6.98 11.61 1.52
N ARG A 96 6.35 12.76 1.81
CA ARG A 96 4.94 13.03 1.47
C ARG A 96 4.72 13.44 -0.01
N THR A 97 5.79 13.70 -0.74
CA THR A 97 5.82 14.18 -2.13
C THR A 97 5.33 13.14 -3.15
#